data_AF-A0A7C5AEH6-F1
#
_entry.id   AF-A0A7C5AEH6-F1
#
_cell.length_a   1.000
_cell.length_b   1.000
_cell.length_c   1.000
_cell.angle_alpha   90.00
_cell.angle_beta   90.00
_cell.angle_gamma   90.00
#
_symmetry.space_group_name_H-M   'P 1'
#
loop_
_entity.id
_entity.type
_entity.pdbx_description
1 polymer ?
#
loop_
_entity_poly.entity_id
_entity_poly.type
_entity_poly.pdbx_seq_one_letter_code
_entity_poly.pdbx_strand_id
1 'polypeptide(L)'
;MPTTEERDFAAWMRLLIQRVCEKERITRAVLATRLDVSEETVIRAIYKGKVGFPLVLRLCRIAKATPEEVSAIEFAWFRTRESRVQASAFRRSMSVVRTLMEEVDKMERFLRQNGLFDEYARKRKGGVHPLLRRAKEELDEWDQHS
;
A
#
# COMPACT_ATOMS: atom_id res chain seq x y z
N MET A 1 -4.83 -15.77 25.20
CA MET A 1 -3.94 -14.59 24.96
C MET A 1 -3.12 -14.90 23.71
N PRO A 2 -3.03 -14.00 22.72
CA PRO A 2 -2.26 -14.28 21.51
C PRO A 2 -0.79 -14.49 21.88
N THR A 3 -0.20 -15.56 21.34
CA THR A 3 1.21 -15.90 21.52
C THR A 3 2.08 -14.80 20.93
N THR A 4 3.31 -14.69 21.44
CA THR A 4 4.31 -13.68 21.07
C THR A 4 4.57 -13.66 19.55
N GLU A 5 4.35 -14.76 18.85
CA GLU A 5 4.61 -14.94 17.41
C GLU A 5 3.51 -14.38 16.47
N GLU A 6 2.28 -14.19 16.94
CA GLU A 6 1.15 -13.81 16.08
C GLU A 6 0.90 -12.30 15.98
N ARG A 7 1.64 -11.48 16.74
CA ARG A 7 1.41 -10.03 16.76
C ARG A 7 1.90 -9.37 15.48
N ASP A 8 1.02 -8.58 14.87
CA ASP A 8 1.40 -7.68 13.79
C ASP A 8 2.35 -6.58 14.29
N PHE A 9 3.04 -5.92 13.36
CA PHE A 9 4.03 -4.90 13.71
C PHE A 9 3.40 -3.72 14.48
N ALA A 10 2.16 -3.35 14.16
CA ALA A 10 1.46 -2.26 14.82
C ALA A 10 1.15 -2.59 16.29
N ALA A 11 0.74 -3.82 16.59
CA ALA A 11 0.48 -4.31 17.93
C ALA A 11 1.78 -4.37 18.75
N TRP A 12 2.88 -4.86 18.16
CA TRP A 12 4.19 -4.84 18.79
C TRP A 12 4.62 -3.44 19.21
N MET A 13 4.46 -2.49 18.31
CA MET A 13 4.89 -1.12 18.56
C MET A 13 4.00 -0.39 19.57
N ARG A 14 2.69 -0.67 19.61
CA ARG A 14 1.80 -0.19 20.69
C ARG A 14 2.31 -0.64 22.05
N LEU A 15 2.70 -1.91 22.14
CA LEU A 15 3.16 -2.54 23.36
C LEU A 15 4.51 -1.97 23.81
N LEU A 16 5.45 -1.77 22.87
CA LEU A 16 6.72 -1.09 23.16
C LEU A 16 6.50 0.34 23.66
N ILE A 17 5.70 1.14 22.97
CA ILE A 17 5.40 2.52 23.36
C ILE A 17 4.78 2.55 24.76
N GLN A 18 3.81 1.68 25.01
CA GLN A 18 3.17 1.57 26.32
C GLN A 18 4.19 1.24 27.41
N ARG A 19 5.02 0.21 27.21
CA ARG A 19 6.07 -0.17 28.17
C ARG A 19 7.05 0.97 28.44
N VAL A 20 7.45 1.71 27.41
CA VAL A 20 8.35 2.87 27.55
C VAL A 20 7.68 3.98 28.35
N CYS A 21 6.44 4.35 28.00
CA CYS A 21 5.69 5.39 28.69
C CYS A 21 5.45 5.06 30.17
N GLU A 22 5.06 3.82 30.48
CA GLU A 22 4.84 3.35 31.86
C GLU A 22 6.14 3.37 32.67
N LYS A 23 7.23 2.86 32.09
CA LYS A 23 8.53 2.75 32.77
C LYS A 23 9.17 4.10 33.03
N GLU A 24 9.14 5.01 32.06
CA GLU A 24 9.74 6.34 32.20
C GLU A 24 8.77 7.37 32.81
N ARG A 25 7.51 6.98 33.07
CA ARG A 25 6.43 7.87 33.53
C ARG A 25 6.29 9.11 32.64
N ILE A 26 6.38 8.91 31.33
CA ILE A 26 6.25 9.96 30.33
C ILE A 26 5.01 9.75 29.47
N THR A 27 4.47 10.84 28.93
CA THR A 27 3.39 10.78 27.95
C THR A 27 3.93 10.37 26.57
N ARG A 28 3.03 9.94 25.69
CA ARG A 28 3.38 9.63 24.29
C ARG A 28 3.94 10.86 23.55
N ALA A 29 3.44 12.05 23.85
CA ALA A 29 3.94 13.31 23.30
C ALA A 29 5.40 13.55 23.72
N VAL A 30 5.73 13.37 25.01
CA VAL A 30 7.11 13.52 25.50
C VAL A 30 8.04 12.47 24.90
N LEU A 31 7.56 11.23 24.74
CA LEU A 31 8.32 10.18 24.05
C LEU A 31 8.60 10.57 22.58
N ALA A 32 7.61 11.13 21.88
CA ALA A 32 7.79 11.60 20.51
C ALA A 32 8.86 12.70 20.42
N THR A 33 8.83 13.68 21.32
CA THR A 33 9.87 14.72 21.42
C THR A 33 11.26 14.14 21.70
N ARG A 34 11.38 13.15 22.60
CA ARG A 34 12.67 12.49 22.90
C ARG A 34 13.24 11.71 21.73
N LEU A 35 12.37 11.20 20.86
CA LEU A 35 12.76 10.45 19.67
C LEU A 35 13.00 11.36 18.46
N ASP A 36 12.85 12.68 18.61
CA ASP A 36 12.94 13.69 17.55
C ASP A 36 12.01 13.38 16.36
N VAL A 37 10.79 12.94 16.69
CA VAL A 37 9.74 12.65 15.71
C VAL A 37 8.46 13.33 16.14
N SER A 38 7.67 13.81 15.16
CA SER A 38 6.35 14.32 15.50
C SER A 38 5.48 13.21 16.10
N GLU A 39 4.61 13.55 17.06
CA GLU A 39 3.69 12.59 17.68
C GLU A 39 2.82 11.88 16.63
N GLU A 40 2.44 12.62 15.59
CA GLU A 40 1.73 12.08 14.45
C GLU A 40 2.58 11.13 13.59
N THR A 41 3.91 11.30 13.56
CA THR A 41 4.85 10.35 12.93
C THR A 41 5.01 9.11 13.79
N VAL A 42 5.06 9.24 15.11
CA VAL A 42 5.03 8.08 16.03
C VAL A 42 3.73 7.30 15.83
N ILE A 43 2.57 7.94 15.65
CA ILE A 43 1.30 7.21 15.43
C ILE A 43 1.15 6.72 13.98
N ARG A 44 1.45 7.51 12.95
CA ARG A 44 1.21 7.09 11.55
C ARG A 44 2.35 6.27 10.97
N ALA A 45 3.60 6.57 11.30
CA ALA A 45 4.74 5.90 10.67
C ALA A 45 4.95 4.50 11.26
N ILE A 46 4.67 4.34 12.55
CA ILE A 46 4.73 3.05 13.24
C ILE A 46 3.67 2.10 12.69
N TYR A 47 2.43 2.57 12.55
CA TYR A 47 1.31 1.74 12.10
C TYR A 47 1.35 1.44 10.59
N LYS A 48 2.07 2.25 9.80
CA LYS A 48 2.25 2.04 8.35
C LYS A 48 3.60 1.41 7.98
N GLY A 49 4.40 0.95 8.96
CA GLY A 49 5.73 0.38 8.71
C GLY A 49 6.68 1.34 7.95
N LYS A 50 6.49 2.65 8.13
CA LYS A 50 7.31 3.72 7.52
C LYS A 50 8.55 4.05 8.37
N VAL A 51 8.57 3.57 9.61
CA VAL A 51 9.69 3.78 10.53
C VAL A 51 10.86 2.89 10.13
N GLY A 52 12.07 3.46 10.11
CA GLY A 52 13.28 2.68 9.95
C GLY A 52 13.53 1.80 11.17
N PHE A 53 13.99 0.57 10.94
CA PHE A 53 14.30 -0.38 12.01
C PHE A 53 15.27 0.16 13.10
N PRO A 54 16.23 1.07 12.83
CA PRO A 54 17.05 1.67 13.88
C PRO A 54 16.26 2.40 14.97
N LEU A 55 15.14 3.04 14.63
CA LEU A 55 14.27 3.69 15.63
C LEU A 55 13.52 2.65 16.46
N VAL A 56 13.09 1.56 15.84
CA VAL A 56 12.48 0.41 16.52
C VAL A 56 13.44 -0.19 17.54
N LEU A 57 14.71 -0.39 17.16
CA LEU A 57 15.74 -0.88 18.07
C LEU A 57 15.98 0.04 19.27
N ARG A 58 15.94 1.37 19.09
CA ARG A 58 16.04 2.32 20.22
C ARG A 58 14.88 2.13 21.18
N LEU A 59 13.65 1.99 20.66
CA LEU A 59 12.47 1.72 21.47
C LEU A 59 12.57 0.38 22.22
N CYS A 60 13.05 -0.68 21.57
CA CYS A 60 13.29 -1.97 22.20
C CYS A 60 14.28 -1.89 23.37
N ARG A 61 15.37 -1.12 23.21
CA ARG A 61 16.36 -0.91 24.29
C ARG A 61 15.75 -0.20 25.49
N ILE A 62 14.98 0.88 25.26
CA ILE A 62 14.32 1.62 26.34
C ILE A 62 13.29 0.72 27.05
N ALA A 63 12.52 -0.06 26.27
CA ALA A 63 11.52 -1.00 26.77
C ALA A 63 12.12 -2.23 27.46
N LYS A 64 13.45 -2.44 27.42
CA LYS A 64 14.12 -3.69 27.84
C LYS A 64 13.49 -4.94 27.19
N ALA A 65 13.22 -4.86 25.89
CA ALA A 65 12.72 -6.01 25.14
C ALA A 65 13.75 -7.15 25.15
N THR A 66 13.28 -8.40 25.22
CA THR A 66 14.17 -9.56 25.15
C THR A 66 14.68 -9.77 23.71
N PRO A 67 15.78 -10.52 23.51
CA PRO A 67 16.26 -10.85 22.17
C PRO A 67 15.17 -11.50 21.30
N GLU A 68 14.33 -12.36 21.88
CA GLU A 68 13.24 -13.04 21.20
C GLU A 68 12.14 -12.06 20.77
N GLU A 69 11.80 -11.10 21.64
CA GLU A 69 10.87 -10.02 21.30
C GLU A 69 11.42 -9.18 20.15
N VAL A 70 12.72 -8.83 20.19
CA VAL A 70 13.37 -8.05 19.13
C VAL A 70 13.31 -8.78 17.78
N SER A 71 13.60 -10.08 17.75
CA SER A 71 13.49 -10.89 16.53
C SER A 71 12.05 -10.98 16.01
N ALA A 72 11.06 -11.16 16.90
CA ALA A 72 9.64 -11.17 16.52
C ALA A 72 9.20 -9.81 15.93
N ILE A 73 9.67 -8.71 16.51
CA ILE A 73 9.41 -7.34 16.03
C ILE A 73 10.07 -7.11 14.67
N GLU A 74 11.31 -7.57 14.48
CA GLU A 74 12.03 -7.47 13.21
C GLU A 74 11.30 -8.20 12.10
N PHE A 75 10.88 -9.44 12.37
CA PHE A 75 10.14 -10.25 11.41
C PHE A 75 8.79 -9.62 11.05
N ALA A 76 8.06 -9.09 12.04
CA ALA A 76 6.81 -8.36 11.81
C ALA A 76 7.03 -7.07 10.98
N TRP A 77 8.11 -6.33 11.25
CA TRP A 77 8.47 -5.13 10.50
C TRP A 77 8.79 -5.45 9.04
N PHE A 78 9.57 -6.51 8.79
CA PHE A 78 9.94 -6.94 7.45
C PHE A 78 8.71 -7.31 6.61
N ARG A 79 7.80 -8.15 7.14
CA ARG A 79 6.53 -8.51 6.48
C ARG A 79 5.67 -7.28 6.14
N THR A 80 5.64 -6.30 7.04
CA THR A 80 4.90 -5.04 6.83
C THR A 80 5.53 -4.17 5.74
N ARG A 81 6.86 -4.16 5.62
CA ARG A 81 7.55 -3.47 4.52
C ARG A 81 7.35 -4.17 3.19
N GLU A 82 7.47 -5.47 3.15
CA GLU A 82 7.39 -6.26 1.92
C GLU A 82 6.00 -6.15 1.28
N SER A 83 4.93 -6.34 2.06
CA SER A 83 3.55 -6.11 1.61
C SER A 83 3.34 -4.69 1.07
N ARG A 84 4.03 -3.70 1.63
CA ARG A 84 3.95 -2.31 1.18
C ARG A 84 4.73 -2.05 -0.11
N VAL A 85 5.89 -2.70 -0.30
CA VAL A 85 6.63 -2.65 -1.57
C VAL A 85 5.76 -3.24 -2.68
N GLN A 86 5.14 -4.40 -2.43
CA GLN A 86 4.22 -5.03 -3.38
C GLN A 86 3.01 -4.14 -3.68
N ALA A 87 2.36 -3.57 -2.66
CA ALA A 87 1.24 -2.63 -2.84
C ALA A 87 1.63 -1.33 -3.56
N SER A 88 2.89 -0.90 -3.46
CA SER A 88 3.40 0.28 -4.19
C SER A 88 3.69 -0.03 -5.65
N ALA A 89 4.24 -1.22 -5.95
CA ALA A 89 4.44 -1.70 -7.30
C ALA A 89 3.09 -1.88 -8.00
N PHE A 90 2.14 -2.56 -7.34
CA PHE A 90 0.79 -2.76 -7.84
C PHE A 90 0.07 -1.43 -8.15
N ARG A 91 0.12 -0.44 -7.24
CA ARG A 91 -0.49 0.88 -7.50
C ARG A 91 0.14 1.62 -8.68
N ARG A 92 1.47 1.54 -8.84
CA ARG A 92 2.15 2.13 -10.00
C ARG A 92 1.70 1.46 -11.30
N SER A 93 1.65 0.12 -11.32
CA SER A 93 1.17 -0.63 -12.48
C SER A 93 -0.28 -0.29 -12.82
N MET A 94 -1.18 -0.23 -11.82
CA MET A 94 -2.57 0.17 -12.02
C MET A 94 -2.72 1.60 -12.53
N SER A 95 -1.85 2.52 -12.09
CA SER A 95 -1.84 3.88 -12.63
C SER A 95 -1.46 3.91 -14.11
N VAL A 96 -0.47 3.12 -14.52
CA VAL A 96 -0.08 3.01 -15.94
C VAL A 96 -1.22 2.41 -16.76
N VAL A 97 -1.83 1.33 -16.28
CA VAL A 97 -2.99 0.70 -16.95
C VAL A 97 -4.12 1.70 -17.13
N ARG A 98 -4.48 2.46 -16.09
CA ARG A 98 -5.52 3.48 -16.17
C ARG A 98 -5.20 4.56 -17.19
N THR A 99 -3.98 5.09 -17.18
CA THR A 99 -3.55 6.08 -18.17
C THR A 99 -3.63 5.52 -19.59
N LEU A 100 -3.22 4.27 -19.82
CA LEU A 100 -3.33 3.63 -21.13
C LEU A 100 -4.79 3.51 -21.58
N MET A 101 -5.70 3.12 -20.68
CA MET A 101 -7.13 3.06 -20.98
C MET A 101 -7.68 4.45 -21.34
N GLU A 102 -7.34 5.48 -20.58
CA GLU A 102 -7.76 6.86 -20.88
C GLU A 102 -7.26 7.33 -22.26
N GLU A 103 -6.03 6.99 -22.64
CA GLU A 103 -5.49 7.30 -23.97
C GLU A 103 -6.19 6.50 -25.07
N VAL A 104 -6.51 5.22 -24.85
CA VAL A 104 -7.31 4.42 -25.78
C VAL A 104 -8.71 5.01 -25.96
N ASP A 105 -9.37 5.44 -24.89
CA ASP A 105 -10.68 6.10 -24.95
C ASP A 105 -10.62 7.44 -25.69
N LYS A 106 -9.53 8.20 -25.53
CA LYS A 106 -9.31 9.44 -26.29
C LYS A 106 -9.11 9.13 -27.77
N MET A 107 -8.31 8.12 -28.10
CA MET A 107 -8.10 7.68 -29.47
C MET A 107 -9.42 7.18 -30.09
N GLU A 108 -10.22 6.41 -29.37
CA GLU A 108 -11.52 5.95 -29.86
C GLU A 108 -12.46 7.12 -30.15
N ARG A 109 -12.56 8.07 -29.21
CA ARG A 109 -13.36 9.29 -29.41
C ARG A 109 -12.87 10.10 -30.60
N PHE A 110 -11.56 10.29 -30.75
CA PHE A 110 -10.97 10.97 -31.89
C PHE A 110 -11.29 10.26 -33.22
N LEU A 111 -11.17 8.94 -33.27
CA LEU A 111 -11.47 8.15 -34.47
C LEU A 111 -12.96 8.17 -34.82
N ARG A 112 -13.85 8.16 -33.83
CA ARG A 112 -15.30 8.29 -34.02
C ARG A 112 -15.68 9.69 -34.52
N GLN A 113 -15.13 10.74 -33.91
CA GLN A 113 -15.42 12.14 -34.28
C GLN A 113 -14.97 12.47 -35.72
N ASN A 114 -13.88 11.86 -36.18
CA ASN A 114 -13.35 12.09 -37.53
C ASN A 114 -13.90 11.10 -38.59
N GLY A 115 -14.90 10.27 -38.25
CA GLY A 115 -15.47 9.28 -39.18
C GLY A 115 -14.49 8.17 -39.62
N LEU A 116 -13.31 8.11 -39.01
CA LEU A 116 -12.23 7.16 -39.34
C LEU A 116 -12.59 5.73 -38.94
N PHE A 117 -13.44 5.56 -37.93
CA PHE A 117 -14.00 4.25 -37.56
C PHE A 117 -14.86 3.66 -38.68
N ASP A 118 -15.71 4.48 -39.30
CA ASP A 118 -16.58 4.06 -40.41
C ASP A 118 -15.75 3.81 -41.68
N GLU A 119 -14.70 4.61 -41.91
CA GLU A 119 -13.79 4.41 -43.03
C GLU A 119 -12.96 3.12 -42.90
N TYR A 120 -12.50 2.80 -41.68
CA TYR A 120 -11.83 1.54 -41.36
C TYR A 120 -12.76 0.33 -41.45
N ALA A 121 -13.99 0.44 -40.91
CA ALA A 121 -15.02 -0.60 -40.97
C ALA A 121 -15.55 -0.83 -42.40
N ARG A 122 -15.60 0.19 -43.25
CA ARG A 122 -15.94 0.02 -44.69
C ARG A 122 -14.82 -0.64 -45.48
N LYS A 123 -13.54 -0.37 -45.15
CA LYS A 123 -12.39 -1.01 -45.80
C LYS A 123 -12.21 -2.47 -45.39
N ARG A 124 -12.54 -2.84 -44.15
CA ARG A 124 -12.63 -4.25 -43.70
C ARG A 124 -14.05 -4.75 -43.86
N LYS A 125 -14.35 -5.43 -44.98
CA LYS A 125 -15.64 -6.10 -45.23
C LYS A 125 -16.07 -7.00 -44.06
N GLY A 126 -16.81 -6.44 -43.09
CA GLY A 126 -17.45 -7.16 -41.99
C GLY A 126 -16.68 -7.15 -40.65
N GLY A 127 -17.12 -6.29 -39.73
CA GLY A 127 -17.05 -6.55 -38.29
C GLY A 127 -16.08 -5.70 -37.47
N VAL A 128 -16.58 -5.20 -36.33
CA VAL A 128 -15.83 -4.60 -35.22
C VAL A 128 -14.65 -5.51 -34.85
N HIS A 129 -13.47 -4.91 -34.58
CA HIS A 129 -12.26 -5.66 -34.24
C HIS A 129 -12.52 -6.58 -33.03
N PRO A 130 -12.25 -7.91 -33.13
CA PRO A 130 -12.55 -8.87 -32.06
C PRO A 130 -11.97 -8.48 -30.69
N LEU A 131 -10.79 -7.84 -30.68
CA LEU A 131 -10.18 -7.34 -29.45
C LEU A 131 -10.95 -6.20 -28.78
N LEU A 132 -11.60 -5.31 -29.55
CA LEU A 132 -12.41 -4.22 -28.99
C LEU A 132 -13.72 -4.74 -28.41
N ARG A 133 -14.32 -5.74 -29.06
CA ARG A 133 -15.51 -6.42 -28.55
C ARG A 133 -15.21 -7.14 -27.24
N ARG A 134 -14.10 -7.90 -27.22
CA ARG A 134 -13.67 -8.67 -26.05
C ARG A 134 -13.27 -7.78 -24.87
N ALA A 135 -12.56 -6.68 -25.14
CA ALA A 135 -12.20 -5.71 -24.11
C ALA A 135 -13.43 -5.04 -23.48
N LYS A 136 -14.48 -4.78 -24.26
CA LYS A 136 -15.74 -4.23 -23.74
C LYS A 136 -16.52 -5.24 -22.91
N GLU A 137 -16.64 -6.48 -23.39
CA GLU A 137 -17.32 -7.57 -22.65
C GLU A 137 -16.65 -7.82 -21.29
N GLU A 138 -15.31 -7.83 -21.22
CA GLU A 138 -14.56 -7.98 -19.96
C GLU A 138 -14.72 -6.77 -19.01
N LEU A 139 -14.94 -5.57 -19.54
CA LEU A 139 -15.21 -4.35 -18.76
C LEU A 139 -16.62 -4.35 -18.16
N ASP A 140 -17.62 -4.72 -18.97
CA ASP A 140 -19.02 -4.79 -18.53
C ASP A 140 -19.22 -5.88 -17.45
N GLU A 141 -18.44 -6.97 -17.51
CA GLU A 141 -18.43 -8.01 -16.45
C GLU A 141 -17.80 -7.50 -15.13
N TRP A 142 -16.79 -6.64 -15.21
CA TRP A 142 -16.08 -6.13 -14.04
C TRP A 142 -16.90 -5.12 -13.24
N ASP A 143 -17.68 -4.27 -13.92
CA ASP A 143 -18.60 -3.31 -13.30
C ASP A 143 -19.80 -3.99 -12.61
N GLN A 144 -20.15 -5.22 -13.00
CA GLN A 144 -21.21 -6.01 -12.34
C GLN A 144 -20.73 -6.71 -11.06
N HIS A 145 -19.43 -6.86 -10.86
CA HIS A 145 -18.82 -7.58 -9.74
C HIS A 145 -18.03 -6.67 -8.78
N SER A 146 -18.11 -5.36 -8.97
CA SER A 146 -17.51 -4.31 -8.12
C SER A 146 -18.58 -3.59 -7.29
#